data_AF-A0A3Q3H3F8-F1
#
_entry.id   AF-A0A3Q3H3F8-F1
#
_cell.length_a   1.000
_cell.length_b   1.000
_cell.length_c   1.000
_cell.angle_alpha   90.00
_cell.angle_beta   90.00
_cell.angle_gamma   90.00
#
_symmetry.space_group_name_H-M   'P 1'
#
loop_
_entity.id
_entity.type
_entity.pdbx_description
1 polymer ?
#
loop_
_entity_poly.entity_id
_entity_poly.type
_entity_poly.pdbx_seq_one_letter_code
_entity_poly.pdbx_strand_id
1 'polypeptide(L)'
;MLSFPFVTRSMLFRKEPNGVTYRVPALLYLPRTSCFLAFCEERLSPSDSQAHLLVMRKGTFYRNYVEWEDMHVLGTAFLSGHRSMNPCPVYDEFTGTLFLFFIAVLGHTSESYQLVTGKNVTRLCFICSTDEGDTWSPVTDLTQRVIGDTIKEWATFALGPGHGIQLKSGRLLIPAYAYHIDCKECFGQICQTTSRAFCFHSDTHGRTWRFGEAVPGPESVECQMVSVDEEDGTNVLYCNARSPLGYRVQSLSLDDGAAFQEGQLVQRLVEPRNGCHGSIVGFPAPL
;
A
#
# COMPACT_ATOMS: atom_id res chain seq x y z
N MET A 1 3.08 -39.47 -1.44
CA MET A 1 3.29 -38.30 -2.33
C MET A 1 1.94 -37.58 -2.38
N LEU A 2 1.73 -36.61 -1.48
CA LEU A 2 0.47 -35.85 -1.44
C LEU A 2 0.49 -34.89 -2.63
N SER A 3 -0.47 -35.03 -3.53
CA SER A 3 -0.69 -34.12 -4.65
C SER A 3 -1.00 -32.73 -4.08
N PHE A 4 -0.11 -31.77 -4.30
CA PHE A 4 -0.45 -30.36 -4.09
C PHE A 4 -1.68 -30.03 -4.96
N PRO A 5 -2.68 -29.30 -4.45
CA PRO A 5 -3.79 -28.84 -5.28
C PRO A 5 -3.21 -28.04 -6.45
N PHE A 6 -3.80 -28.22 -7.64
CA PHE A 6 -3.34 -27.60 -8.88
C PHE A 6 -3.14 -26.08 -8.70
N VAL A 7 -1.89 -25.63 -8.67
CA VAL A 7 -1.55 -24.21 -8.69
C VAL A 7 -1.65 -23.74 -10.14
N THR A 8 -2.74 -23.05 -10.47
CA THR A 8 -2.87 -22.38 -11.77
C THR A 8 -2.00 -21.13 -11.77
N ARG A 9 -1.18 -20.95 -12.81
CA ARG A 9 -0.36 -19.75 -13.01
C ARG A 9 -0.73 -19.09 -14.33
N SER A 10 -1.19 -17.85 -14.23
CA SER A 10 -1.50 -17.00 -15.38
C SER A 10 -0.70 -15.71 -15.33
N MET A 11 -0.20 -15.25 -16.48
CA MET A 11 0.52 -13.98 -16.59
C MET A 11 -0.49 -12.88 -16.94
N LEU A 12 -0.77 -11.98 -15.98
CA LEU A 12 -1.77 -10.92 -16.16
C LEU A 12 -1.22 -9.67 -16.85
N PHE A 13 0.03 -9.33 -16.53
CA PHE A 13 0.71 -8.16 -17.07
C PHE A 13 2.08 -8.59 -17.60
N ARG A 14 2.38 -8.22 -18.84
CA ARG A 14 3.59 -8.64 -19.55
C ARG A 14 4.31 -7.40 -20.06
N LYS A 15 5.64 -7.37 -19.90
CA LYS A 15 6.49 -6.34 -20.52
C LYS A 15 6.18 -6.23 -22.01
N GLU A 16 5.97 -5.01 -22.46
CA GLU A 16 5.69 -4.72 -23.86
C GLU A 16 6.98 -4.59 -24.69
N PRO A 17 6.92 -4.83 -26.02
CA PRO A 17 8.07 -4.67 -26.92
C PRO A 17 8.65 -3.25 -26.95
N ASN A 18 7.83 -2.23 -26.71
CA ASN A 18 8.23 -0.81 -26.67
C ASN A 18 9.00 -0.42 -25.38
N GLY A 19 9.15 -1.35 -24.43
CA GLY A 19 9.85 -1.12 -23.17
C GLY A 19 8.95 -0.86 -21.96
N VAL A 20 7.64 -0.69 -22.15
CA VAL A 20 6.68 -0.53 -21.05
C VAL A 20 6.71 -1.75 -20.14
N THR A 21 6.76 -1.51 -18.84
CA THR A 21 6.81 -2.55 -17.80
C THR A 21 5.72 -2.35 -16.76
N TYR A 22 5.30 -3.46 -16.15
CA TYR A 22 4.30 -3.49 -15.11
C TYR A 22 4.91 -3.93 -13.80
N ARG A 23 4.78 -3.12 -12.76
CA ARG A 23 5.37 -3.39 -11.44
C ARG A 23 4.41 -2.98 -10.32
N VAL A 24 4.78 -3.33 -9.09
CA VAL A 24 4.06 -2.93 -7.88
C VAL A 24 2.62 -3.46 -7.90
N PRO A 25 2.45 -4.80 -7.76
CA PRO A 25 1.15 -5.42 -7.85
C PRO A 25 0.32 -5.14 -6.60
N ALA A 26 -0.98 -5.01 -6.81
CA ALA A 26 -2.00 -5.07 -5.77
C ALA A 26 -3.12 -6.00 -6.21
N LEU A 27 -3.72 -6.72 -5.27
CA LEU A 27 -4.80 -7.67 -5.54
C LEU A 27 -5.84 -7.51 -4.45
N LEU A 28 -7.10 -7.40 -4.86
CA LEU A 28 -8.24 -7.32 -3.95
C LEU A 28 -9.31 -8.32 -4.38
N TYR A 29 -9.90 -9.01 -3.40
CA TYR A 29 -11.05 -9.87 -3.62
C TYR A 29 -12.33 -9.15 -3.17
N LEU A 30 -13.37 -9.20 -4.00
CA LEU A 30 -14.70 -8.67 -3.74
C LEU A 30 -15.63 -9.85 -3.44
N PRO A 31 -15.95 -10.13 -2.16
CA PRO A 31 -16.74 -11.32 -1.81
C PRO A 31 -18.16 -11.27 -2.35
N ARG A 32 -18.78 -10.09 -2.45
CA ARG A 32 -20.16 -9.91 -2.89
C ARG A 32 -20.43 -10.44 -4.31
N THR A 33 -19.44 -10.34 -5.20
CA THR A 33 -19.52 -10.80 -6.59
C THR A 33 -18.52 -11.88 -6.96
N SER A 34 -17.72 -12.34 -6.00
CA SER A 34 -16.66 -13.32 -6.26
C SER A 34 -15.72 -12.86 -7.37
N CYS A 35 -15.30 -11.60 -7.32
CA CYS A 35 -14.41 -10.99 -8.31
C CYS A 35 -13.06 -10.66 -7.69
N PHE A 36 -11.98 -10.80 -8.46
CA PHE A 36 -10.68 -10.24 -8.16
C PHE A 36 -10.43 -8.99 -8.98
N LEU A 37 -9.81 -7.99 -8.36
CA LEU A 37 -9.26 -6.83 -9.04
C LEU A 37 -7.74 -6.84 -8.86
N ALA A 38 -7.01 -6.99 -9.97
CA ALA A 38 -5.56 -6.95 -10.00
C ALA A 38 -5.09 -5.61 -10.55
N PHE A 39 -4.34 -4.86 -9.76
CA PHE A 39 -3.80 -3.55 -10.09
C PHE A 39 -2.28 -3.61 -10.22
N CYS A 40 -1.70 -2.73 -11.02
CA CYS A 40 -0.27 -2.46 -11.01
C CYS A 40 0.05 -1.07 -11.59
N GLU A 41 1.29 -0.63 -11.40
CA GLU A 41 1.84 0.50 -12.12
C GLU A 41 2.20 0.10 -13.55
N GLU A 42 1.74 0.88 -14.52
CA GLU A 42 2.33 0.94 -15.85
C GLU A 42 3.50 1.94 -15.82
N ARG A 43 4.67 1.51 -16.30
CA ARG A 43 5.88 2.31 -16.33
C ARG A 43 6.48 2.35 -17.74
N LEU A 44 6.95 3.52 -18.16
CA LEU A 44 7.62 3.72 -19.46
C LEU A 44 8.99 3.02 -19.52
N SER A 45 9.58 2.70 -18.37
CA SER A 45 10.76 1.84 -18.23
C SER A 45 10.75 1.17 -16.85
N PRO A 46 11.66 0.23 -16.55
CA PRO A 46 11.74 -0.40 -15.23
C PRO A 46 11.97 0.58 -14.05
N SER A 47 12.48 1.78 -14.32
CA SER A 47 12.79 2.80 -13.30
C SER A 47 11.55 3.25 -12.52
N ASP A 48 11.68 3.44 -11.21
CA ASP A 48 10.59 3.93 -10.34
C ASP A 48 10.15 5.35 -10.73
N SER A 49 11.09 6.21 -11.16
CA SER A 49 10.77 7.58 -11.62
C SER A 49 10.06 7.62 -12.97
N GLN A 50 9.92 6.47 -13.66
CA GLN A 50 9.27 6.32 -14.95
C GLN A 50 7.90 5.62 -14.84
N ALA A 51 7.37 5.48 -13.63
CA ALA A 51 5.95 5.21 -13.45
C ALA A 51 5.10 6.29 -14.13
N HIS A 52 3.92 5.89 -14.61
CA HIS A 52 3.06 6.73 -15.42
C HIS A 52 1.63 6.68 -14.89
N LEU A 53 0.94 5.56 -15.10
CA LEU A 53 -0.47 5.35 -14.79
C LEU A 53 -0.66 4.07 -13.98
N LEU A 54 -1.85 3.92 -13.41
CA LEU A 54 -2.31 2.67 -12.82
C LEU A 54 -3.21 1.94 -13.81
N VAL A 55 -3.02 0.62 -13.89
CA VAL A 55 -3.84 -0.26 -14.72
C VAL A 55 -4.45 -1.35 -13.85
N MET A 56 -5.60 -1.87 -14.30
CA MET A 56 -6.36 -2.91 -13.62
C MET A 56 -6.77 -4.02 -14.60
N ARG A 57 -6.90 -5.25 -14.10
CA ARG A 57 -7.73 -6.28 -14.69
C ARG A 57 -8.76 -6.73 -13.66
N LYS A 58 -10.01 -6.88 -14.09
CA LYS A 58 -11.08 -7.53 -13.32
C LYS A 58 -11.13 -9.00 -13.71
N GLY A 59 -11.40 -9.87 -12.75
CA GLY A 59 -11.51 -11.30 -13.03
C GLY A 59 -12.56 -11.98 -12.18
N THR A 60 -13.42 -12.77 -12.82
CA THR A 60 -14.47 -13.53 -12.15
C THR A 60 -13.90 -14.84 -11.62
N PHE A 61 -14.06 -15.11 -10.33
CA PHE A 61 -13.58 -16.31 -9.69
C PHE A 61 -14.62 -17.43 -9.75
N TYR A 62 -14.24 -18.54 -10.38
CA TYR A 62 -15.05 -19.75 -10.50
C TYR A 62 -14.36 -20.90 -9.79
N ARG A 63 -14.83 -21.26 -8.58
CA ARG A 63 -14.38 -22.40 -7.76
C ARG A 63 -12.87 -22.47 -7.49
N ASN A 64 -12.06 -22.74 -8.52
CA ASN A 64 -10.61 -22.93 -8.49
C ASN A 64 -9.85 -22.21 -9.62
N TYR A 65 -10.51 -21.37 -10.44
CA TYR A 65 -9.85 -20.57 -11.47
C TYR A 65 -10.46 -19.16 -11.59
N VAL A 66 -9.72 -18.24 -12.22
CA VAL A 66 -10.18 -16.86 -12.47
C VAL A 66 -10.16 -16.60 -13.97
N GLU A 67 -11.26 -16.11 -14.52
CA GLU A 67 -11.33 -15.60 -15.89
C GLU A 67 -11.10 -14.10 -15.85
N TRP A 68 -10.04 -13.63 -16.51
CA TRP A 68 -9.64 -12.23 -16.48
C TRP A 68 -10.13 -11.51 -17.73
N GLU A 69 -10.71 -10.34 -17.52
CA GLU A 69 -11.04 -9.37 -18.56
C GLU A 69 -9.77 -8.68 -19.08
N ASP A 70 -9.94 -7.90 -20.15
CA ASP A 70 -8.88 -7.06 -20.70
C ASP A 70 -8.38 -6.02 -19.70
N MET A 71 -7.17 -5.53 -19.98
CA MET A 71 -6.54 -4.51 -19.13
C MET A 71 -7.21 -3.16 -19.34
N HIS A 72 -7.52 -2.50 -18.23
CA HIS A 72 -8.13 -1.18 -18.20
C HIS A 72 -7.17 -0.17 -17.59
N VAL A 73 -6.99 0.96 -18.26
CA VAL A 73 -6.26 2.11 -17.70
C VAL A 73 -7.20 2.86 -16.76
N LEU A 74 -6.75 3.12 -15.53
CA LEU A 74 -7.52 3.88 -14.55
C LEU A 74 -7.35 5.38 -14.81
N GLY A 75 -8.04 5.87 -15.84
CA GLY A 75 -7.89 7.24 -16.35
C GLY A 75 -8.28 8.36 -15.37
N THR A 76 -8.92 8.05 -14.24
CA THR A 76 -9.20 9.03 -13.18
C THR A 76 -8.19 8.98 -12.02
N ALA A 77 -7.33 7.96 -11.95
CA ALA A 77 -6.31 7.78 -10.92
C ALA A 77 -5.03 8.58 -11.22
N PHE A 78 -5.14 9.90 -11.47
CA PHE A 78 -3.97 10.75 -11.73
C PHE A 78 -4.19 12.19 -11.25
N LEU A 79 -3.08 12.87 -10.93
CA LEU A 79 -3.04 14.32 -10.78
C LEU A 79 -2.24 14.93 -11.94
N SER A 80 -2.71 16.05 -12.48
CA SER A 80 -2.03 16.72 -13.59
C SER A 80 -0.56 17.03 -13.25
N GLY A 81 0.36 16.66 -14.15
CA GLY A 81 1.80 16.82 -13.95
C GLY A 81 2.44 15.85 -12.96
N HIS A 82 1.70 14.87 -12.45
CA HIS A 82 2.21 13.85 -11.52
C HIS A 82 2.14 12.45 -12.14
N ARG A 83 3.01 11.55 -11.67
CA ARG A 83 2.92 10.11 -11.94
C ARG A 83 2.22 9.40 -10.78
N SER A 84 1.39 8.41 -11.09
CA SER A 84 0.69 7.59 -10.08
C SER A 84 1.48 6.32 -9.75
N MET A 85 1.62 6.02 -8.46
CA MET A 85 2.43 4.92 -7.95
C MET A 85 1.78 4.24 -6.73
N ASN A 86 2.25 3.04 -6.40
CA ASN A 86 1.87 2.27 -5.22
C ASN A 86 0.35 2.09 -5.06
N PRO A 87 -0.32 1.36 -5.98
CA PRO A 87 -1.73 1.03 -5.79
C PRO A 87 -1.94 0.24 -4.49
N CYS A 88 -2.93 0.67 -3.70
CA CYS A 88 -3.35 0.04 -2.46
C CYS A 88 -4.89 0.07 -2.35
N PRO A 89 -5.59 -0.87 -2.99
CA PRO A 89 -7.02 -1.06 -2.84
C PRO A 89 -7.43 -1.44 -1.41
N VAL A 90 -8.61 -0.97 -0.99
CA VAL A 90 -9.36 -1.48 0.17
C VAL A 90 -10.85 -1.50 -0.18
N TYR A 91 -11.56 -2.53 0.27
CA TYR A 91 -13.00 -2.65 0.07
C TYR A 91 -13.72 -2.44 1.40
N ASP A 92 -14.64 -1.48 1.42
CA ASP A 92 -15.56 -1.29 2.53
C ASP A 92 -16.78 -2.19 2.30
N GLU A 93 -16.78 -3.35 2.96
CA GLU A 93 -17.85 -4.34 2.84
C GLU A 93 -19.19 -3.83 3.40
N PHE A 94 -19.21 -2.83 4.27
CA PHE A 94 -20.46 -2.33 4.84
C PHE A 94 -21.18 -1.42 3.86
N THR A 95 -20.44 -0.53 3.20
CA THR A 95 -21.02 0.40 2.20
C THR A 95 -21.01 -0.15 0.78
N GLY A 96 -20.19 -1.16 0.51
CA GLY A 96 -19.93 -1.64 -0.85
C GLY A 96 -19.01 -0.71 -1.64
N THR A 97 -18.27 0.18 -0.97
CA THR A 97 -17.38 1.15 -1.63
C THR A 97 -15.98 0.56 -1.77
N LEU A 98 -15.48 0.54 -3.00
CA LEU A 98 -14.09 0.24 -3.30
C LEU A 98 -13.29 1.54 -3.31
N PHE A 99 -12.20 1.59 -2.56
CA PHE A 99 -11.21 2.66 -2.64
C PHE A 99 -9.93 2.12 -3.25
N LEU A 100 -9.32 2.88 -4.16
CA LEU A 100 -7.95 2.65 -4.62
C LEU A 100 -7.09 3.82 -4.17
N PHE A 101 -6.28 3.59 -3.14
CA PHE A 101 -5.26 4.54 -2.72
C PHE A 101 -4.02 4.44 -3.61
N PHE A 102 -3.35 5.56 -3.80
CA PHE A 102 -2.08 5.66 -4.51
C PHE A 102 -1.36 6.94 -4.11
N ILE A 103 -0.05 7.00 -4.36
CA ILE A 103 0.68 8.26 -4.30
C ILE A 103 0.80 8.88 -5.68
N ALA A 104 0.76 10.21 -5.74
CA ALA A 104 1.07 10.96 -6.95
C ALA A 104 2.32 11.82 -6.72
N VAL A 105 3.36 11.63 -7.53
CA VAL A 105 4.64 12.34 -7.37
C VAL A 105 4.86 13.30 -8.54
N LEU A 106 5.23 14.55 -8.24
CA LEU A 106 5.40 15.59 -9.24
C LEU A 106 6.49 15.20 -10.28
N GLY A 107 6.10 15.17 -11.55
CA GLY A 107 6.95 14.81 -12.69
C GLY A 107 7.74 13.51 -12.45
N HIS A 108 9.05 13.59 -12.69
CA HIS A 108 9.98 12.48 -12.50
C HIS A 108 10.86 12.63 -11.25
N THR A 109 10.46 13.48 -10.29
CA THR A 109 11.22 13.68 -9.05
C THR A 109 11.42 12.35 -8.33
N SER A 110 12.69 11.97 -8.11
CA SER A 110 13.05 10.70 -7.48
C SER A 110 12.88 10.75 -5.96
N GLU A 111 12.68 9.59 -5.35
CA GLU A 111 12.76 9.42 -3.89
C GLU A 111 14.08 9.97 -3.34
N SER A 112 15.21 9.60 -3.97
CA SER A 112 16.54 10.06 -3.58
C SER A 112 16.70 11.59 -3.56
N TYR A 113 16.10 12.31 -4.52
CA TYR A 113 16.11 13.77 -4.52
C TYR A 113 15.35 14.33 -3.31
N GLN A 114 14.19 13.76 -3.01
CA GLN A 114 13.38 14.18 -1.87
C GLN A 114 14.08 13.89 -0.54
N LEU A 115 14.74 12.73 -0.40
CA LEU A 115 15.56 12.37 0.77
C LEU A 115 16.70 13.34 1.01
N VAL A 116 17.45 13.71 -0.03
CA VAL A 116 18.61 14.62 0.08
C VAL A 116 18.18 16.07 0.33
N THR A 117 17.08 16.51 -0.28
CA THR A 117 16.68 17.93 -0.25
C THR A 117 15.63 18.27 0.79
N GLY A 118 14.87 17.28 1.29
CA GLY A 118 13.70 17.49 2.13
C GLY A 118 12.50 18.08 1.41
N LYS A 119 12.58 18.24 0.09
CA LYS A 119 11.50 18.82 -0.72
C LYS A 119 10.51 17.73 -1.08
N ASN A 120 9.62 17.43 -0.14
CA ASN A 120 8.55 16.47 -0.33
C ASN A 120 7.52 17.01 -1.33
N VAL A 121 7.36 16.31 -2.45
CA VAL A 121 6.42 16.61 -3.54
C VAL A 121 5.47 15.45 -3.79
N THR A 122 5.36 14.53 -2.83
CA THR A 122 4.48 13.37 -2.89
C THR A 122 3.08 13.74 -2.38
N ARG A 123 2.04 13.28 -3.07
CA ARG A 123 0.64 13.47 -2.73
C ARG A 123 -0.02 12.15 -2.34
N LEU A 124 -0.91 12.18 -1.35
CA LEU A 124 -1.78 11.07 -0.97
C LEU A 124 -3.10 11.21 -1.71
N CYS A 125 -3.44 10.22 -2.54
CA CYS A 125 -4.63 10.27 -3.37
C CYS A 125 -5.46 8.99 -3.27
N PHE A 126 -6.75 9.10 -3.57
CA PHE A 126 -7.56 7.95 -3.90
C PHE A 126 -8.59 8.25 -5.00
N ILE A 127 -9.06 7.20 -5.64
CA ILE A 127 -10.33 7.16 -6.39
C ILE A 127 -11.23 6.09 -5.76
N CYS A 128 -12.55 6.22 -5.92
CA CYS A 128 -13.48 5.21 -5.43
C CYS A 128 -14.47 4.74 -6.49
N SER A 129 -14.96 3.52 -6.32
CA SER A 129 -16.01 2.91 -7.13
C SER A 129 -17.11 2.37 -6.22
N THR A 130 -18.36 2.50 -6.67
CA THR A 130 -19.55 1.91 -6.02
C THR A 130 -20.24 0.88 -6.92
N ASP A 131 -19.59 0.52 -8.02
CA ASP A 131 -20.01 -0.44 -9.05
C ASP A 131 -18.87 -1.43 -9.34
N GLU A 132 -18.19 -1.86 -8.28
CA GLU A 132 -17.28 -3.02 -8.31
C GLU A 132 -16.06 -2.86 -9.24
N GLY A 133 -15.62 -1.61 -9.41
CA GLY A 133 -14.47 -1.24 -10.23
C GLY A 133 -14.79 -0.93 -11.69
N ASP A 134 -16.07 -0.91 -12.09
CA ASP A 134 -16.48 -0.63 -13.47
C ASP A 134 -16.33 0.86 -13.81
N THR A 135 -16.74 1.74 -12.90
CA THR A 135 -16.49 3.19 -13.01
C THR A 135 -15.84 3.73 -11.76
N TRP A 136 -15.11 4.83 -11.92
CA TRP A 136 -14.30 5.42 -10.87
C TRP A 136 -14.55 6.91 -10.76
N SER A 137 -14.60 7.40 -9.52
CA SER A 137 -14.69 8.82 -9.22
C SER A 137 -13.48 9.58 -9.78
N PRO A 138 -13.58 10.92 -9.90
CA PRO A 138 -12.40 11.78 -9.98
C PRO A 138 -11.47 11.57 -8.78
N VAL A 139 -10.19 11.87 -8.97
CA VAL A 139 -9.17 11.82 -7.93
C VAL A 139 -9.52 12.74 -6.75
N THR A 140 -9.34 12.23 -5.54
CA THR A 140 -9.36 13.01 -4.30
C THR A 140 -7.95 13.11 -3.75
N ASP A 141 -7.42 14.34 -3.62
CA ASP A 141 -6.15 14.61 -2.94
C ASP A 141 -6.40 14.84 -1.44
N LEU A 142 -5.86 13.94 -0.61
CA LEU A 142 -5.97 13.97 0.85
C LEU A 142 -4.79 14.64 1.54
N THR A 143 -3.72 15.00 0.80
CA THR A 143 -2.44 15.43 1.37
C THR A 143 -2.61 16.56 2.39
N GLN A 144 -3.27 17.65 2.00
CA GLN A 144 -3.45 18.80 2.89
C GLN A 144 -4.41 18.51 4.03
N ARG A 145 -5.46 17.71 3.78
CA ARG A 145 -6.53 17.46 4.75
C ARG A 145 -6.12 16.47 5.84
N VAL A 146 -5.26 15.52 5.50
CA VAL A 146 -4.89 14.38 6.37
C VAL A 146 -3.48 14.54 6.92
N ILE A 147 -2.50 14.88 6.08
CA ILE A 147 -1.09 15.02 6.49
C ILE A 147 -0.82 16.44 6.95
N GLY A 148 -1.37 17.44 6.25
CA GLY A 148 -1.26 18.85 6.64
C GLY A 148 0.19 19.32 6.78
N ASP A 149 0.50 20.06 7.85
CA ASP A 149 1.84 20.61 8.08
C ASP A 149 2.91 19.55 8.39
N THR A 150 2.52 18.36 8.87
CA THR A 150 3.43 17.24 9.16
C THR A 150 4.22 16.81 7.91
N ILE A 151 3.73 17.11 6.70
CA ILE A 151 4.45 16.84 5.45
C ILE A 151 5.86 17.47 5.41
N LYS A 152 6.10 18.56 6.16
CA LYS A 152 7.39 19.28 6.27
C LYS A 152 8.43 18.54 7.13
N GLU A 153 7.98 17.57 7.91
CA GLU A 153 8.79 16.70 8.77
C GLU A 153 9.18 15.41 8.05
N TRP A 154 8.56 15.13 6.90
CA TRP A 154 8.84 13.95 6.08
C TRP A 154 9.60 14.34 4.83
N ALA A 155 10.76 13.73 4.60
CA ALA A 155 11.48 13.91 3.35
C ALA A 155 10.65 13.38 2.17
N THR A 156 10.01 12.22 2.35
CA THR A 156 8.99 11.64 1.47
C THR A 156 8.21 10.56 2.23
N PHE A 157 7.12 10.07 1.66
CA PHE A 157 6.33 8.96 2.20
C PHE A 157 5.78 8.11 1.05
N ALA A 158 5.27 6.92 1.36
CA ALA A 158 4.49 6.11 0.44
C ALA A 158 3.49 5.22 1.21
N LEU A 159 2.58 4.60 0.47
CA LEU A 159 1.54 3.70 0.99
C LEU A 159 1.70 2.30 0.41
N GLY A 160 1.26 1.29 1.16
CA GLY A 160 1.43 -0.13 0.86
C GLY A 160 2.84 -0.43 0.33
N PRO A 161 2.96 -0.92 -0.92
CA PRO A 161 1.89 -1.25 -1.88
C PRO A 161 1.10 -2.52 -1.49
N GLY A 162 0.10 -2.88 -2.30
CA GLY A 162 -0.65 -4.13 -2.12
C GLY A 162 -2.09 -3.89 -1.68
N HIS A 163 -2.51 -4.26 -0.46
CA HIS A 163 -3.90 -4.07 -0.04
C HIS A 163 -3.99 -3.39 1.32
N GLY A 164 -5.02 -2.56 1.49
CA GLY A 164 -5.52 -2.16 2.79
C GLY A 164 -6.47 -3.22 3.34
N ILE A 165 -6.90 -3.06 4.59
CA ILE A 165 -7.83 -3.98 5.25
C ILE A 165 -9.00 -3.23 5.87
N GLN A 166 -10.13 -3.92 6.01
CA GLN A 166 -11.23 -3.50 6.86
C GLN A 166 -11.26 -4.40 8.10
N LEU A 167 -11.28 -3.80 9.28
CA LEU A 167 -11.47 -4.52 10.54
C LEU A 167 -12.95 -4.89 10.73
N LYS A 168 -13.24 -5.87 11.59
CA LYS A 168 -14.63 -6.23 11.96
C LYS A 168 -15.44 -5.06 12.52
N SER A 169 -14.76 -4.07 13.11
CA SER A 169 -15.37 -2.81 13.57
C SER A 169 -15.86 -1.90 12.44
N GLY A 170 -15.46 -2.18 11.19
CA GLY A 170 -15.70 -1.35 10.01
C GLY A 170 -14.58 -0.34 9.73
N ARG A 171 -13.60 -0.18 10.63
CA ARG A 171 -12.43 0.69 10.42
C ARG A 171 -11.65 0.23 9.19
N LEU A 172 -11.37 1.17 8.29
CA LEU A 172 -10.49 0.96 7.13
C LEU A 172 -9.06 1.33 7.50
N LEU A 173 -8.08 0.52 7.09
CA LEU A 173 -6.66 0.72 7.32
C LEU A 173 -5.87 0.67 6.00
N ILE A 174 -5.02 1.68 5.78
CA ILE A 174 -4.09 1.76 4.64
C ILE A 174 -2.66 1.77 5.21
N PRO A 175 -1.88 0.68 5.05
CA PRO A 175 -0.49 0.65 5.46
C PRO A 175 0.35 1.72 4.75
N ALA A 176 1.32 2.31 5.44
CA ALA A 176 2.16 3.36 4.91
C ALA A 176 3.52 3.42 5.61
N TYR A 177 4.42 4.25 5.09
CA TYR A 177 5.66 4.61 5.76
C TYR A 177 6.12 6.01 5.35
N ALA A 178 6.91 6.65 6.20
CA ALA A 178 7.51 7.95 5.95
C ALA A 178 8.99 7.96 6.34
N TYR A 179 9.78 8.77 5.64
CA TYR A 179 11.14 9.09 6.04
C TYR A 179 11.13 10.40 6.84
N HIS A 180 11.22 10.28 8.16
CA HIS A 180 11.25 11.42 9.07
C HIS A 180 12.60 12.13 8.97
N ILE A 181 12.58 13.47 8.94
CA ILE A 181 13.79 14.29 8.89
C ILE A 181 14.25 14.53 10.33
N ASP A 182 15.30 13.81 10.75
CA ASP A 182 15.81 13.91 12.11
C ASP A 182 16.81 15.06 12.27
N CYS A 183 17.58 15.37 11.22
CA CYS A 183 18.58 16.43 11.24
C CYS A 183 18.71 17.16 9.89
N LYS A 184 18.59 18.50 9.95
CA LYS A 184 18.72 19.42 8.80
C LYS A 184 20.05 20.20 8.79
N GLU A 185 20.95 19.95 9.75
CA GLU A 185 22.10 20.83 10.04
C GLU A 185 23.44 20.30 9.51
N CYS A 186 23.51 20.00 8.21
CA CYS A 186 24.78 19.73 7.54
C CYS A 186 24.93 20.65 6.32
N PHE A 187 25.50 21.84 6.53
CA PHE A 187 25.65 22.87 5.48
C PHE A 187 24.33 23.26 4.78
N GLY A 188 23.22 23.26 5.52
CA GLY A 188 21.89 23.55 4.99
C GLY A 188 21.26 22.39 4.19
N GLN A 189 21.84 21.19 4.27
CA GLN A 189 21.30 19.96 3.70
C GLN A 189 20.86 18.98 4.79
N ILE A 190 19.94 18.08 4.42
CA ILE A 190 19.55 16.96 5.27
C ILE A 190 20.71 15.99 5.34
N CYS A 191 21.11 15.63 6.56
CA CYS A 191 22.10 14.59 6.78
C CYS A 191 21.58 13.35 7.49
N GLN A 192 20.35 13.39 8.03
CA GLN A 192 19.76 12.21 8.63
C GLN A 192 18.25 12.14 8.42
N THR A 193 17.81 10.98 7.91
CA THR A 193 16.41 10.59 7.85
C THR A 193 16.24 9.18 8.40
N THR A 194 15.17 8.94 9.15
CA THR A 194 14.80 7.60 9.64
C THR A 194 13.48 7.17 9.03
N SER A 195 13.44 5.97 8.47
CA SER A 195 12.23 5.39 7.87
C SER A 195 11.36 4.67 8.90
N ARG A 196 10.04 4.95 8.89
CA ARG A 196 9.08 4.39 9.84
C ARG A 196 7.76 4.02 9.17
N ALA A 197 7.31 2.79 9.43
CA ALA A 197 6.00 2.30 9.01
C ALA A 197 4.90 2.84 9.94
N PHE A 198 3.70 3.04 9.41
CA PHE A 198 2.49 3.45 10.12
C PHE A 198 1.26 3.05 9.28
N CYS A 199 0.07 3.51 9.64
CA CYS A 199 -1.09 3.43 8.74
C CYS A 199 -1.98 4.67 8.79
N PHE A 200 -2.64 4.93 7.66
CA PHE A 200 -3.83 5.77 7.64
C PHE A 200 -5.06 4.94 8.03
N HIS A 201 -6.03 5.57 8.68
CA HIS A 201 -7.26 4.91 9.09
C HIS A 201 -8.51 5.78 8.93
N SER A 202 -9.66 5.13 8.77
CA SER A 202 -10.98 5.77 8.74
C SER A 202 -12.01 4.96 9.52
N ASP A 203 -12.63 5.60 10.52
CA ASP A 203 -13.81 5.10 11.26
C ASP A 203 -15.13 5.57 10.64
N THR A 204 -15.07 6.22 9.47
CA THR A 204 -16.21 6.94 8.88
C THR A 204 -16.51 6.48 7.48
N HIS A 205 -16.16 5.23 7.16
CA HIS A 205 -16.35 4.63 5.83
C HIS A 205 -15.76 5.52 4.72
N GLY A 206 -14.53 5.99 4.94
CA GLY A 206 -13.77 6.80 3.98
C GLY A 206 -14.13 8.29 3.91
N ARG A 207 -15.10 8.79 4.70
CA ARG A 207 -15.46 10.24 4.70
C ARG A 207 -14.37 11.13 5.28
N THR A 208 -13.70 10.65 6.33
CA THR A 208 -12.58 11.32 6.99
C THR A 208 -11.47 10.33 7.27
N TRP A 209 -10.22 10.78 7.18
CA TRP A 209 -9.03 9.96 7.35
C TRP A 209 -8.09 10.64 8.34
N ARG A 210 -7.33 9.82 9.06
CA ARG A 210 -6.24 10.21 9.97
C ARG A 210 -5.10 9.22 9.78
N PHE A 211 -3.96 9.46 10.43
CA PHE A 211 -2.89 8.47 10.51
C PHE A 211 -2.49 8.22 11.96
N GLY A 212 -2.06 6.99 12.24
CA GLY A 212 -1.57 6.57 13.55
C GLY A 212 -0.10 6.95 13.77
N GLU A 213 0.40 6.63 14.94
CA GLU A 213 1.80 6.78 15.29
C GLU A 213 2.69 5.84 14.47
N ALA A 214 3.93 6.28 14.26
CA ALA A 214 4.97 5.48 13.64
C ALA A 214 5.34 4.28 14.51
N VAL A 215 5.61 3.12 13.88
CA VAL A 215 6.22 1.96 14.54
C VAL A 215 7.53 2.41 15.19
N PRO A 216 7.68 2.28 16.52
CA PRO A 216 8.94 2.53 17.21
C PRO A 216 10.04 1.59 16.69
N GLY A 217 11.31 1.81 17.07
CA GLY A 217 12.51 1.10 16.58
C GLY A 217 12.28 -0.38 16.19
N PRO A 218 12.91 -0.91 15.13
CA PRO A 218 13.93 -0.32 14.25
C PRO A 218 13.35 0.26 12.93
N GLU A 219 14.24 0.70 12.03
CA GLU A 219 13.87 1.25 10.72
C GLU A 219 13.04 0.28 9.87
N SER A 220 11.98 0.84 9.26
CA SER A 220 10.98 0.08 8.52
C SER A 220 10.38 0.93 7.40
N VAL A 221 10.18 0.33 6.23
CA VAL A 221 9.59 0.97 5.03
C VAL A 221 8.29 0.28 4.65
N GLU A 222 8.14 -0.22 3.41
CA GLU A 222 6.87 -0.80 2.96
C GLU A 222 6.37 -1.91 3.87
N CYS A 223 5.09 -1.86 4.22
CA CYS A 223 4.47 -2.76 5.18
C CYS A 223 3.07 -3.20 4.73
N GLN A 224 2.62 -4.32 5.30
CA GLN A 224 1.23 -4.75 5.24
C GLN A 224 0.76 -5.17 6.63
N MET A 225 -0.55 -5.14 6.82
CA MET A 225 -1.19 -5.37 8.11
C MET A 225 -2.28 -6.42 8.00
N VAL A 226 -2.48 -7.16 9.08
CA VAL A 226 -3.55 -8.15 9.21
C VAL A 226 -4.11 -8.11 10.62
N SER A 227 -5.43 -8.21 10.76
CA SER A 227 -6.08 -8.42 12.05
C SER A 227 -6.03 -9.92 12.38
N VAL A 228 -5.55 -10.26 13.57
CA VAL A 228 -5.72 -11.58 14.16
C VAL A 228 -6.82 -11.45 15.19
N ASP A 229 -8.00 -11.95 14.84
CA ASP A 229 -9.18 -11.87 15.71
C ASP A 229 -9.27 -13.11 16.60
N GLU A 230 -9.58 -12.88 17.87
CA GLU A 230 -9.75 -13.92 18.89
C GLU A 230 -11.24 -14.28 19.06
N GLU A 231 -11.51 -15.44 19.65
CA GLU A 231 -12.88 -15.93 19.90
C GLU A 231 -13.67 -15.04 20.88
N ASP A 232 -12.98 -14.34 21.77
CA ASP A 232 -13.58 -13.42 22.75
C ASP A 232 -13.98 -12.06 22.14
N GLY A 233 -13.74 -11.87 20.83
CA GLY A 233 -14.06 -10.66 20.08
C GLY A 233 -12.99 -9.58 20.14
N THR A 234 -11.89 -9.80 20.85
CA THR A 234 -10.70 -8.94 20.76
C THR A 234 -9.90 -9.23 19.49
N ASN A 235 -9.01 -8.33 19.13
CA ASN A 235 -8.10 -8.51 18.02
C ASN A 235 -6.73 -7.88 18.32
N VAL A 236 -5.72 -8.39 17.63
CA VAL A 236 -4.40 -7.78 17.56
C VAL A 236 -4.10 -7.44 16.11
N LEU A 237 -3.78 -6.18 15.84
CA LEU A 237 -3.33 -5.77 14.53
C LEU A 237 -1.84 -6.06 14.40
N TYR A 238 -1.49 -6.96 13.49
CA TYR A 238 -0.12 -7.33 13.20
C TYR A 238 0.40 -6.54 12.00
N CYS A 239 1.52 -5.82 12.16
CA CYS A 239 2.23 -5.12 11.09
C CYS A 239 3.51 -5.88 10.73
N ASN A 240 3.69 -6.13 9.43
CA ASN A 240 4.89 -6.73 8.87
C ASN A 240 5.55 -5.77 7.89
N ALA A 241 6.72 -5.24 8.25
CA ALA A 241 7.41 -4.22 7.48
C ALA A 241 8.76 -4.68 6.96
N ARG A 242 9.12 -4.20 5.77
CA ARG A 242 10.46 -4.35 5.19
C ARG A 242 11.46 -3.55 5.99
N SER A 243 12.67 -4.07 6.15
CA SER A 243 13.79 -3.36 6.77
C SER A 243 15.10 -3.61 6.02
N PRO A 244 16.01 -2.62 5.97
CA PRO A 244 17.36 -2.83 5.43
C PRO A 244 18.25 -3.70 6.33
N LEU A 245 17.80 -4.05 7.54
CA LEU A 245 18.56 -4.75 8.57
C LEU A 245 18.61 -6.29 8.39
N GLY A 246 18.25 -6.80 7.21
CA GLY A 246 18.38 -8.22 6.85
C GLY A 246 17.24 -9.13 7.33
N TYR A 247 16.27 -8.59 8.07
CA TYR A 247 15.07 -9.31 8.53
C TYR A 247 13.84 -8.42 8.48
N ARG A 248 12.65 -9.02 8.40
CA ARG A 248 11.38 -8.29 8.55
C ARG A 248 11.28 -7.68 9.95
N VAL A 249 10.68 -6.50 10.02
CA VAL A 249 10.26 -5.87 11.28
C VAL A 249 8.81 -6.22 11.53
N GLN A 250 8.53 -6.74 12.71
CA GLN A 250 7.18 -6.99 13.19
C GLN A 250 6.84 -5.98 14.27
N SER A 251 5.62 -5.47 14.25
CA SER A 251 5.04 -4.75 15.39
C SER A 251 3.56 -5.11 15.56
N LEU A 252 3.05 -4.94 16.77
CA LEU A 252 1.67 -5.22 17.14
C LEU A 252 0.99 -3.92 17.57
N SER A 253 -0.28 -3.76 17.23
CA SER A 253 -1.15 -2.71 17.74
C SER A 253 -2.34 -3.34 18.45
N LEU A 254 -2.66 -2.79 19.63
CA LEU A 254 -3.81 -3.18 20.45
C LEU A 254 -4.95 -2.14 20.38
N ASP A 255 -4.79 -1.13 19.52
CA ASP A 255 -5.71 0.01 19.37
C ASP A 255 -6.05 0.27 17.89
N ASP A 256 -6.07 -0.82 17.11
CA ASP A 256 -6.52 -0.83 15.72
C ASP A 256 -5.73 0.16 14.82
N GLY A 257 -4.41 0.20 15.00
CA GLY A 257 -3.47 0.97 14.18
C GLY A 257 -3.34 2.43 14.59
N ALA A 258 -3.82 2.83 15.76
CA ALA A 258 -3.59 4.17 16.28
C ALA A 258 -2.15 4.31 16.83
N ALA A 259 -1.63 3.29 17.49
CA ALA A 259 -0.23 3.20 17.90
C ALA A 259 0.29 1.75 17.78
N PHE A 260 1.61 1.63 17.66
CA PHE A 260 2.31 0.36 17.50
C PHE A 260 3.31 0.16 18.65
N GLN A 261 3.42 -1.08 19.12
CA GLN A 261 4.46 -1.47 20.06
C GLN A 261 5.86 -1.43 19.41
N GLU A 262 6.92 -1.51 20.23
CA GLU A 262 8.30 -1.53 19.73
C GLU A 262 8.50 -2.61 18.66
N GLY A 263 9.01 -2.21 17.50
CA GLY A 263 9.30 -3.11 16.40
C GLY A 263 10.38 -4.13 16.76
N GLN A 264 10.24 -5.36 16.26
CA GLN A 264 11.19 -6.43 16.50
C GLN A 264 11.65 -7.05 15.19
N LEU A 265 12.97 -7.31 15.06
CA LEU A 265 13.51 -8.05 13.93
C LEU A 265 13.15 -9.53 14.05
N VAL A 266 12.49 -10.08 13.05
CA VAL A 266 12.07 -11.48 13.03
C VAL A 266 13.09 -12.32 12.28
N GLN A 267 14.01 -12.95 13.01
CA GLN A 267 15.13 -13.70 12.43
C GLN A 267 14.72 -14.82 11.44
N ARG A 268 13.50 -15.34 11.57
CA ARG A 268 12.95 -16.37 10.68
C ARG A 268 12.47 -15.82 9.33
N LEU A 269 12.26 -14.51 9.24
CA LEU A 269 11.77 -13.83 8.04
C LEU A 269 12.92 -12.98 7.47
N VAL A 270 13.81 -13.63 6.73
CA VAL A 270 14.99 -13.00 6.14
C VAL A 270 14.63 -12.04 5.01
N GLU A 271 15.45 -11.01 4.85
CA GLU A 271 15.36 -10.02 3.78
C GLU A 271 16.65 -10.04 2.94
N PRO A 272 16.60 -9.84 1.61
CA PRO A 272 17.80 -9.63 0.81
C PRO A 272 18.47 -8.29 1.19
N ARG A 273 19.60 -7.99 0.54
CA ARG A 273 20.30 -6.71 0.72
C ARG A 273 19.33 -5.54 0.43
N ASN A 274 19.15 -4.64 1.40
CA ASN A 274 18.18 -3.52 1.41
C ASN A 274 16.70 -3.91 1.56
N GLY A 275 16.41 -5.20 1.76
CA GLY A 275 15.06 -5.76 1.85
C GLY A 275 14.24 -5.68 0.57
N CYS A 276 13.05 -6.26 0.61
CA CYS A 276 12.07 -6.30 -0.46
C CYS A 276 10.65 -6.17 0.11
N HIS A 277 9.71 -5.68 -0.70
CA HIS A 277 8.31 -5.71 -0.32
C HIS A 277 7.84 -7.15 -0.04
N GLY A 278 6.98 -7.30 0.96
CA GLY A 278 6.38 -8.58 1.36
C GLY A 278 4.89 -8.40 1.60
N SER A 279 4.11 -9.48 1.40
CA SER A 279 2.67 -9.46 1.66
C SER A 279 2.32 -10.35 2.86
N ILE A 280 1.28 -9.97 3.60
CA ILE A 280 0.65 -10.79 4.62
C ILE A 280 -0.87 -10.73 4.46
N VAL A 281 -1.54 -11.87 4.67
CA VAL A 281 -3.00 -11.98 4.69
C VAL A 281 -3.42 -12.89 5.83
N GLY A 282 -4.60 -12.63 6.40
CA GLY A 282 -5.22 -13.50 7.38
C GLY A 282 -6.17 -14.48 6.69
N PHE A 283 -6.27 -15.69 7.21
CA PHE A 283 -7.26 -16.67 6.78
C PHE A 283 -7.71 -17.51 7.98
N PRO A 284 -8.93 -18.05 7.98
CA PRO A 284 -9.40 -18.93 9.04
C PRO A 284 -8.44 -20.11 9.24
N ALA A 285 -8.12 -20.42 10.49
CA ALA A 285 -7.31 -21.59 10.80
C ALA A 285 -7.97 -22.86 10.23
N PRO A 286 -7.19 -23.80 9.64
CA PRO A 286 -7.72 -25.10 9.25
C PRO A 286 -8.35 -25.79 10.47
N LEU A 287 -9.57 -26.31 10.30
CA LEU A 287 -10.22 -27.18 11.29
C LEU A 287 -9.46 -28.49 11.46
#